data_AF-A0A1G9ZKN6-F1
#
_entry.id   AF-A0A1G9ZKN6-F1
#
_cell.length_a   1.000
_cell.length_b   1.000
_cell.length_c   1.000
_cell.angle_alpha   90.00
_cell.angle_beta   90.00
_cell.angle_gamma   90.00
#
_symmetry.space_group_name_H-M   'P 1'
#
loop_
_entity.id
_entity.type
_entity.pdbx_description
1 polymer ?
#
loop_
_entity_poly.entity_id
_entity_poly.type
_entity_poly.pdbx_seq_one_letter_code
_entity_poly.pdbx_strand_id
1 'polypeptide(L)'
;MKKNSREGFTLTEVLIVIVIIGIMTAMGVPAFTKWIQKYHIESDVKNMAALLQEGRVRAFTHKVSLSFSISNKQACLKENTAIIKCINLNTGFNNATLNISKRGYFENQSSVIPSNIASVVNVSPEYSCITVSRLRVRMGAVDRNGACILK
;
A
#
# COMPACT_ATOMS: atom_id res chain seq x y z
N MET A 1 -20.22 15.34 -59.56
CA MET A 1 -18.83 14.81 -59.49
C MET A 1 -18.34 14.99 -58.05
N LYS A 2 -18.06 13.89 -57.34
CA LYS A 2 -17.71 13.90 -55.91
C LYS A 2 -16.19 14.07 -55.77
N LYS A 3 -15.75 15.24 -55.30
CA LYS A 3 -14.34 15.58 -55.12
C LYS A 3 -13.84 14.90 -53.84
N ASN A 4 -13.12 13.79 -53.98
CA ASN A 4 -12.47 13.13 -52.84
C ASN A 4 -11.32 14.03 -52.38
N SER A 5 -11.48 14.70 -51.24
CA SER A 5 -10.40 15.35 -50.51
C SER A 5 -9.43 14.27 -50.04
N ARG A 6 -8.21 14.27 -50.58
CA ARG A 6 -7.10 13.49 -50.04
C ARG A 6 -6.66 14.15 -48.74
N GLU A 7 -7.29 13.78 -47.64
CA GLU A 7 -6.85 14.15 -46.30
C GLU A 7 -5.70 13.21 -45.91
N GLY A 8 -4.47 13.71 -45.99
CA GLY A 8 -3.28 13.02 -45.56
C GLY A 8 -2.50 13.89 -44.59
N PHE A 9 -1.97 13.28 -43.52
CA PHE A 9 -1.08 13.96 -42.59
C PHE A 9 0.22 14.35 -43.27
N THR A 10 0.68 15.59 -43.06
CA THR A 10 2.00 16.00 -43.52
C THR A 10 3.08 15.44 -42.60
N LEU A 11 4.25 15.12 -43.14
CA LEU A 11 5.37 14.61 -42.34
C LEU A 11 5.79 15.62 -41.25
N THR A 12 5.70 16.92 -41.55
CA THR A 12 6.00 18.00 -40.61
C THR A 12 4.97 18.12 -39.48
N GLU A 13 3.69 17.87 -39.76
CA GLU A 13 2.62 17.91 -38.76
C GLU A 13 2.77 16.78 -37.74
N VAL A 14 3.08 15.56 -38.21
CA VAL A 14 3.39 14.43 -37.32
C VAL A 14 4.64 14.71 -36.49
N LEU A 15 5.66 15.34 -37.06
CA LEU A 15 6.89 15.70 -36.36
C LEU A 15 6.61 16.66 -35.19
N ILE A 16 5.82 17.71 -35.42
CA ILE A 16 5.44 18.67 -34.37
C ILE A 16 4.63 17.99 -33.26
N VAL A 17 3.67 17.12 -33.60
CA VAL A 17 2.88 16.39 -32.61
C VAL A 17 3.75 15.51 -31.72
N ILE A 18 4.72 14.79 -32.29
CA ILE A 18 5.65 13.94 -31.50
C ILE A 18 6.51 14.81 -30.57
N VAL A 19 6.97 15.99 -31.02
CA VAL A 19 7.72 16.92 -30.18
C VAL A 19 6.88 17.41 -29.00
N ILE A 20 5.62 17.79 -29.23
CA ILE A 20 4.71 18.24 -28.15
C ILE A 20 4.47 17.10 -27.14
N ILE A 21 4.18 15.89 -27.61
CA ILE A 21 4.00 14.71 -26.75
C ILE A 21 5.29 14.40 -25.97
N GLY A 22 6.46 14.55 -26.60
CA GLY A 22 7.75 14.35 -25.95
C GLY A 22 7.97 15.30 -24.76
N ILE A 23 7.64 16.58 -24.93
CA ILE A 23 7.75 17.58 -23.84
C ILE A 23 6.75 17.28 -22.73
N MET A 24 5.50 16.97 -23.07
CA MET A 24 4.47 16.65 -22.08
C MET A 24 4.81 15.38 -21.28
N THR A 25 5.29 14.32 -21.94
CA THR A 25 5.66 13.07 -21.27
C THR A 25 6.89 13.23 -20.38
N ALA A 26 7.87 14.05 -20.78
CA ALA A 26 9.05 14.33 -19.98
C ALA A 26 8.71 14.92 -18.59
N MET A 27 7.69 15.80 -18.52
CA MET A 27 7.21 16.35 -17.25
C MET A 27 6.20 15.45 -16.54
N GLY A 28 5.36 14.72 -17.30
CA GLY A 28 4.28 13.91 -16.76
C GLY A 28 4.74 12.65 -16.03
N VAL A 29 5.69 11.89 -16.60
CA VAL A 29 6.14 10.61 -16.05
C VAL A 29 6.57 10.68 -14.57
N PRO A 30 7.43 11.61 -14.10
CA PRO A 30 7.83 11.65 -12.70
C PRO A 30 6.69 11.98 -11.73
N ALA A 31 5.65 12.70 -12.16
CA ALA A 31 4.49 12.98 -11.33
C ALA A 31 3.62 11.73 -11.16
N PHE A 32 3.41 10.96 -12.24
CA PHE A 32 2.67 9.70 -12.20
C PHE A 32 3.33 8.65 -11.31
N THR A 33 4.66 8.54 -11.32
CA THR A 33 5.38 7.58 -10.47
C THR A 33 5.27 7.89 -8.98
N LYS A 34 5.20 9.17 -8.59
CA LYS A 34 4.91 9.52 -7.18
C LYS A 34 3.47 9.17 -6.80
N TRP A 35 2.53 9.44 -7.69
CA TRP A 35 1.11 9.19 -7.43
C TRP A 35 0.82 7.68 -7.28
N ILE A 36 1.41 6.85 -8.15
CA ILE A 36 1.25 5.39 -8.04
C ILE A 36 1.88 4.85 -6.74
N GLN A 37 3.06 5.35 -6.34
CA GLN A 37 3.69 4.96 -5.08
C GLN A 37 2.81 5.33 -3.88
N LYS A 38 2.21 6.53 -3.88
CA LYS A 38 1.27 6.98 -2.85
C LYS A 38 0.10 6.01 -2.72
N TYR A 39 -0.53 5.70 -3.86
CA TYR A 39 -1.65 4.78 -3.93
C TYR A 39 -1.30 3.38 -3.43
N HIS A 40 -0.14 2.86 -3.81
CA HIS A 40 0.34 1.55 -3.35
C HIS A 40 0.53 1.50 -1.83
N ILE A 41 1.16 2.51 -1.22
CA ILE A 41 1.35 2.57 0.23
C ILE A 41 0.01 2.58 0.96
N GLU A 42 -0.91 3.43 0.53
CA GLU A 42 -2.23 3.54 1.16
C GLU A 42 -3.05 2.26 1.01
N SER A 43 -3.01 1.64 -0.17
CA SER A 43 -3.68 0.37 -0.44
C SER A 43 -3.10 -0.76 0.40
N ASP A 44 -1.78 -0.88 0.48
CA ASP A 44 -1.08 -1.88 1.28
C ASP A 44 -1.46 -1.77 2.77
N VAL A 45 -1.48 -0.54 3.31
CA VAL A 45 -1.90 -0.28 4.70
C VAL A 45 -3.37 -0.65 4.94
N LYS A 46 -4.27 -0.27 4.02
CA LYS A 46 -5.69 -0.65 4.11
C LYS A 46 -5.88 -2.17 4.04
N ASN A 47 -5.17 -2.85 3.15
CA ASN A 47 -5.23 -4.30 3.00
C ASN A 47 -4.72 -5.02 4.24
N MET A 48 -3.63 -4.54 4.86
CA MET A 48 -3.13 -5.07 6.12
C MET A 48 -4.10 -4.85 7.28
N ALA A 49 -4.71 -3.67 7.38
CA ALA A 49 -5.72 -3.39 8.40
C ALA A 49 -6.96 -4.29 8.23
N ALA A 50 -7.41 -4.49 7.00
CA ALA A 50 -8.48 -5.42 6.66
C ALA A 50 -8.12 -6.86 7.02
N LEU A 51 -6.90 -7.30 6.70
CA LEU A 51 -6.40 -8.64 7.04
C LEU A 51 -6.34 -8.84 8.56
N LEU A 52 -5.88 -7.85 9.32
CA LEU A 52 -5.89 -7.90 10.79
C LEU A 52 -7.31 -8.01 11.34
N GLN A 53 -8.26 -7.25 10.79
CA GLN A 53 -9.65 -7.29 11.21
C GLN A 53 -10.31 -8.63 10.87
N GLU A 54 -10.05 -9.18 9.69
CA GLU A 54 -10.46 -10.53 9.29
C GLU A 54 -9.87 -11.58 10.25
N GLY A 55 -8.58 -11.47 10.58
CA GLY A 55 -7.92 -12.34 11.54
C GLY A 55 -8.59 -12.33 12.91
N ARG A 56 -8.99 -11.15 13.42
CA ARG A 56 -9.73 -11.05 14.69
C ARG A 56 -11.08 -11.73 14.65
N VAL A 57 -11.86 -11.48 13.60
CA VAL A 57 -13.19 -12.10 13.43
C VAL A 57 -13.03 -13.62 13.34
N ARG A 58 -12.05 -14.10 12.57
CA ARG A 58 -11.78 -15.53 12.44
C ARG A 58 -11.33 -16.17 13.75
N ALA A 59 -10.40 -15.54 14.47
CA ALA A 59 -9.92 -16.02 15.76
C ALA A 59 -11.07 -16.14 16.78
N PHE A 60 -11.98 -15.18 16.78
CA PHE A 60 -13.17 -15.19 17.64
C PHE A 60 -14.18 -16.27 17.24
N THR A 61 -14.53 -16.36 15.95
CA THR A 61 -15.53 -17.32 15.44
C THR A 61 -15.08 -18.77 15.62
N HIS A 62 -13.82 -19.08 15.28
CA HIS A 62 -13.30 -20.45 15.37
C HIS A 62 -12.68 -20.77 16.74
N LYS A 63 -12.58 -19.79 17.66
CA LYS A 63 -11.92 -19.92 18.97
C LYS A 63 -10.48 -20.41 18.87
N VAL A 64 -9.75 -19.95 17.85
CA VAL A 64 -8.35 -20.31 17.57
C VAL A 64 -7.43 -19.10 17.74
N SER A 65 -6.20 -19.34 18.19
CA SER A 65 -5.19 -18.29 18.32
C SER A 65 -4.45 -18.15 16.99
N LEU A 66 -4.45 -16.94 16.45
CA LEU A 66 -3.80 -16.64 15.18
C LEU A 66 -2.57 -15.76 15.41
N SER A 67 -1.54 -15.93 14.60
CA SER A 67 -0.41 -15.03 14.54
C SER A 67 -0.40 -14.32 13.19
N PHE A 68 -0.37 -13.00 13.24
CA PHE A 68 -0.15 -12.17 12.07
C PHE A 68 1.34 -11.83 12.01
N SER A 69 1.98 -12.13 10.89
CA SER A 69 3.40 -11.85 10.68
C SER A 69 3.59 -11.05 9.40
N ILE A 70 4.34 -9.96 9.50
CA ILE A 70 4.82 -9.19 8.35
C ILE A 70 6.30 -9.44 8.18
N SER A 71 6.70 -9.71 6.94
CA SER A 71 8.08 -9.77 6.52
C SER A 71 8.25 -8.97 5.25
N ASN A 72 8.79 -7.76 5.36
CA ASN A 72 9.05 -6.86 4.25
C ASN A 72 7.80 -6.61 3.37
N LYS A 73 7.69 -7.31 2.23
CA LYS A 73 6.61 -7.15 1.23
C LYS A 73 5.48 -8.18 1.36
N GLN A 74 5.42 -8.94 2.45
CA GLN A 74 4.36 -9.93 2.64
C GLN A 74 3.80 -9.86 4.05
N ALA A 75 2.48 -9.87 4.15
CA ALA A 75 1.75 -9.98 5.41
C ALA A 75 0.93 -11.27 5.41
N CYS A 76 1.03 -12.07 6.46
CA CYS A 76 0.39 -13.36 6.55
C CYS A 76 -0.33 -13.54 7.89
N LEU A 77 -1.51 -14.14 7.84
CA LEU A 77 -2.18 -14.76 8.98
C LEU A 77 -1.81 -16.23 9.02
N LYS A 78 -1.38 -16.66 10.19
CA LYS A 78 -1.00 -18.04 10.49
C LYS A 78 -1.81 -18.53 11.69
N GLU A 79 -2.08 -19.82 11.69
CA GLU A 79 -2.56 -20.54 12.87
C GLU A 79 -1.46 -21.50 13.27
N ASN A 80 -0.84 -21.24 14.42
CA ASN A 80 0.36 -21.94 14.85
C ASN A 80 1.49 -21.84 13.79
N THR A 81 1.65 -22.85 12.94
CA THR A 81 2.62 -22.88 11.82
C THR A 81 1.96 -22.89 10.44
N ALA A 82 0.65 -23.12 10.35
CA ALA A 82 -0.07 -23.18 9.08
C ALA A 82 -0.41 -21.78 8.58
N ILE A 83 -0.08 -21.49 7.33
CA ILE A 83 -0.46 -20.24 6.67
C ILE A 83 -1.92 -20.34 6.25
N ILE A 84 -2.75 -19.44 6.79
CA ILE A 84 -4.16 -19.35 6.44
C ILE A 84 -4.35 -18.45 5.22
N LYS A 85 -3.74 -17.26 5.27
CA LYS A 85 -3.91 -16.24 4.25
C LYS A 85 -2.71 -15.32 4.23
N CYS A 86 -2.19 -15.03 3.04
CA CYS A 86 -1.15 -14.04 2.85
C CYS A 86 -1.59 -13.03 1.79
N ILE A 87 -1.12 -11.80 1.96
CA ILE A 87 -1.20 -10.74 0.97
C ILE A 87 0.21 -10.28 0.62
N ASN A 88 0.45 -10.04 -0.66
CA ASN A 88 1.68 -9.41 -1.13
C ASN A 88 1.47 -7.90 -1.17
N LEU A 89 2.47 -7.16 -0.71
CA LEU A 89 2.49 -5.72 -0.59
C LEU A 89 3.46 -5.17 -1.64
N ASN A 90 3.14 -4.03 -2.21
CA ASN A 90 4.03 -3.37 -3.17
C ASN A 90 5.18 -2.67 -2.43
N THR A 91 4.88 -2.18 -1.23
CA THR A 91 5.79 -1.47 -0.34
C THR A 91 6.30 -2.39 0.77
N GLY A 92 7.57 -2.20 1.12
CA GLY A 92 8.21 -2.96 2.19
C GLY A 92 7.92 -2.34 3.54
N PHE A 93 7.63 -3.18 4.54
CA PHE A 93 7.40 -2.78 5.94
C PHE A 93 8.42 -3.44 6.87
N ASN A 94 8.52 -2.92 8.09
CA ASN A 94 9.29 -3.57 9.14
C ASN A 94 8.71 -4.94 9.49
N ASN A 95 9.58 -5.82 9.97
CA ASN A 95 9.13 -7.11 10.45
C ASN A 95 8.36 -6.92 11.76
N ALA A 96 7.12 -7.41 11.79
CA ALA A 96 6.24 -7.29 12.94
C ALA A 96 5.44 -8.59 13.10
N THR A 97 5.35 -9.07 14.35
CA THR A 97 4.54 -10.23 14.69
C THR A 97 3.52 -9.84 15.75
N LEU A 98 2.26 -10.15 15.47
CA LEU A 98 1.10 -9.82 16.30
C LEU A 98 0.34 -11.10 16.60
N ASN A 99 0.17 -11.41 17.88
CA ASN A 99 -0.64 -12.55 18.30
C ASN A 99 -2.08 -12.08 18.55
N ILE A 100 -3.02 -12.80 17.98
CA ILE A 100 -4.46 -12.60 18.13
C ILE A 100 -4.98 -13.76 18.97
N SER A 101 -5.51 -13.42 20.14
CA SER A 101 -6.05 -14.42 21.05
C SER A 101 -7.35 -15.01 20.51
N LYS A 102 -7.72 -16.20 21.02
CA LYS A 102 -8.99 -16.90 20.75
C LYS A 102 -10.24 -16.05 21.04
N ARG A 103 -10.07 -14.96 21.81
CA ARG A 103 -11.12 -14.00 22.18
C ARG A 103 -11.12 -12.74 21.29
N GLY A 104 -10.32 -12.69 20.22
CA GLY A 104 -10.35 -11.60 19.23
C GLY A 104 -9.62 -10.31 19.63
N TYR A 105 -8.82 -10.33 20.70
CA TYR A 105 -7.94 -9.22 21.11
C TYR A 105 -6.48 -9.51 20.73
N PHE A 106 -5.71 -8.44 20.55
CA PHE A 106 -4.27 -8.52 20.29
C PHE A 106 -3.50 -8.64 21.59
N GLU A 107 -2.60 -9.62 21.67
CA GLU A 107 -1.80 -9.89 22.88
C GLU A 107 -0.60 -8.95 22.99
N ASN A 108 -0.02 -8.60 21.84
CA ASN A 108 1.13 -7.69 21.75
C ASN A 108 0.73 -6.41 21.02
N GLN A 109 1.32 -5.29 21.45
CA GLN A 109 1.25 -4.05 20.70
C GLN A 109 2.38 -4.05 19.67
N SER A 110 2.08 -3.64 18.43
CA SER A 110 3.12 -3.38 17.45
C SER A 110 2.71 -2.23 16.54
N SER A 111 3.73 -1.55 16.02
CA SER A 111 3.58 -0.53 15.01
C SER A 111 4.25 -1.04 13.74
N VAL A 112 3.46 -1.11 12.68
CA VAL A 112 3.88 -1.47 11.33
C VAL A 112 4.17 -0.16 10.60
N ILE A 113 5.44 0.03 10.25
CA ILE A 113 5.97 1.20 9.56
C ILE A 113 6.71 0.77 8.30
N PRO A 114 6.72 1.62 7.25
CA PRO A 114 7.43 1.31 6.01
C PRO A 114 8.93 1.21 6.26
N SER A 115 9.60 0.28 5.57
CA SER A 115 11.04 0.04 5.74
C SER A 115 11.90 1.18 5.19
N ASN A 116 11.40 1.93 4.20
CA ASN A 116 12.05 3.11 3.66
C ASN A 116 11.25 4.38 3.99
N ILE A 117 11.49 4.91 5.18
CA ILE A 117 10.80 6.10 5.71
C ILE A 117 11.03 7.33 4.82
N ALA A 118 12.25 7.55 4.32
CA ALA A 118 12.60 8.72 3.51
C ALA A 118 11.77 8.80 2.22
N SER A 119 11.58 7.67 1.53
CA SER A 119 10.74 7.60 0.33
C SER A 119 9.28 7.90 0.63
N VAL A 120 8.76 7.38 1.74
CA VAL A 120 7.35 7.59 2.12
C VAL A 120 7.08 9.04 2.52
N VAL A 121 7.99 9.67 3.26
CA VAL A 121 7.87 11.08 3.65
C VAL A 121 7.89 12.01 2.42
N ASN A 122 8.69 11.69 1.39
CA ASN A 122 8.73 12.46 0.15
C ASN A 122 7.43 12.36 -0.67
N VAL A 123 6.73 11.23 -0.57
CA VAL A 123 5.47 10.98 -1.30
C VAL A 123 4.24 11.46 -0.51
N SER A 124 4.35 11.56 0.82
CA SER A 124 3.31 12.06 1.74
C SER A 124 1.90 11.43 1.49
N PRO A 125 1.76 10.11 1.66
CA PRO A 125 0.46 9.42 1.65
C PRO A 125 -0.44 9.83 2.81
N GLU A 126 -1.75 9.64 2.64
CA GLU A 126 -2.72 9.89 3.71
C GLU A 126 -2.58 8.87 4.86
N TYR A 127 -2.32 7.61 4.51
CA TYR A 127 -2.03 6.50 5.42
C TYR A 127 -0.75 5.78 4.99
N SER A 128 0.18 5.56 5.91
CA SER A 128 1.42 4.82 5.68
C SER A 128 1.83 3.87 6.80
N CYS A 129 1.14 3.90 7.93
CA CYS A 129 1.47 3.04 9.06
C CYS A 129 0.22 2.56 9.78
N ILE A 130 0.41 1.48 10.54
CA ILE A 130 -0.61 0.87 11.36
C ILE A 130 -0.05 0.74 12.75
N THR A 131 -0.82 1.16 13.76
CA THR A 131 -0.54 0.81 15.14
C THR A 131 -1.65 -0.08 15.65
N VAL A 132 -1.25 -1.14 16.33
CA VAL A 132 -2.14 -2.14 16.89
C VAL A 132 -2.07 -2.05 18.40
N SER A 133 -3.20 -1.76 19.00
CA SER A 133 -3.45 -1.83 20.43
C SER A 133 -4.30 -3.06 20.75
N ARG A 134 -4.52 -3.37 22.03
CA ARG A 134 -5.22 -4.58 22.49
C ARG A 134 -6.54 -4.87 21.78
N LEU A 135 -7.34 -3.83 21.49
CA LEU A 135 -8.70 -3.98 20.90
C LEU A 135 -8.91 -3.21 19.60
N ARG A 136 -7.92 -2.44 19.13
CA ARG A 136 -8.09 -1.49 18.02
C ARG A 136 -6.88 -1.57 17.10
N VAL A 137 -7.17 -1.53 15.81
CA VAL A 137 -6.20 -1.27 14.74
C VAL A 137 -6.44 0.16 14.31
N ARG A 138 -5.41 1.01 14.33
CA ARG A 138 -5.50 2.40 13.88
C ARG A 138 -4.50 2.62 12.76
N MET A 139 -4.93 3.31 11.72
CA MET A 139 -4.08 3.72 10.62
C MET A 139 -3.59 5.15 10.85
N GLY A 140 -2.42 5.46 10.34
CA GLY A 140 -1.80 6.77 10.48
C GLY A 140 -0.81 7.03 9.37
N ALA A 141 -0.13 8.18 9.44
CA ALA A 141 0.97 8.55 8.56
C ALA A 141 2.28 8.65 9.36
N VAL A 142 3.39 8.25 8.73
CA VAL A 142 4.72 8.34 9.33
C VAL A 142 5.28 9.74 9.14
N ASP A 143 5.85 10.27 10.22
CA ASP A 143 6.60 11.52 10.21
C ASP A 143 8.08 11.31 9.84
N ARG A 144 8.83 12.40 9.61
CA ARG A 144 10.27 12.43 9.36
C ARG A 144 11.09 11.67 10.40
N ASN A 145 10.59 11.60 11.63
CA ASN A 145 11.25 10.90 12.73
C ASN A 145 10.90 9.41 12.82
N GLY A 146 10.13 8.86 11.86
CA GLY A 146 9.71 7.46 11.84
C GLY A 146 8.55 7.13 12.79
N ALA A 147 7.99 8.12 13.48
CA ALA A 147 6.84 7.95 14.34
C ALA A 147 5.54 7.85 13.53
N CYS A 148 4.66 6.91 13.90
CA CYS A 148 3.34 6.77 13.29
C CYS A 148 2.35 7.72 13.96
N ILE A 149 1.97 8.80 13.26
CA ILE A 149 0.99 9.79 13.71
C ILE A 149 -0.40 9.32 13.28
N LEU A 150 -1.28 9.12 14.25
CA LEU A 150 -2.64 8.65 14.02
C LEU A 150 -3.50 9.74 13.40
N LYS A 151 -4.29 9.37 12.40
CA LYS A 151 -5.37 10.19 11.87
C LYS A 151 -6.73 9.67 12.36
#